data_AF-A0A953QHR8-F1
#
_entry.id   AF-A0A953QHR8-F1
#
_cell.length_a   1.000
_cell.length_b   1.000
_cell.length_c   1.000
_cell.angle_alpha   90.00
_cell.angle_beta   90.00
_cell.angle_gamma   90.00
#
_symmetry.space_group_name_H-M   'P 1'
#
loop_
_entity.id
_entity.type
_entity.pdbx_description
1 polymer ?
#
loop_
_entity_poly.entity_id
_entity_poly.type
_entity_poly.pdbx_seq_one_letter_code
_entity_poly.pdbx_strand_id
1 'polypeptide(L)'
;MRLFTLLIFAGAAFAKPGLTTDTIWEMRSVTEPQITKDGKSIIYVLGWSDKMVDQRYSNLWMISSDGKDNRPLTTGAFHDSSPRLS
;
A
#
# COMPACT_ATOMS: atom_id res chain seq x y z
N MET A 1 41.50 -41.24 -0.57
CA MET A 1 40.69 -40.49 0.40
C MET A 1 40.50 -39.09 -0.16
N ARG A 2 39.37 -38.78 -0.81
CA ARG A 2 39.15 -37.48 -1.48
C ARG A 2 38.55 -36.50 -0.46
N LEU A 3 39.28 -35.43 -0.18
CA LEU A 3 38.95 -34.38 0.78
C LEU A 3 37.81 -33.50 0.20
N PHE A 4 36.69 -33.39 0.90
CA PHE A 4 35.59 -32.48 0.57
C PHE A 4 35.83 -31.14 1.26
N THR A 5 36.09 -30.08 0.51
CA THR A 5 36.16 -28.70 1.03
C THR A 5 34.76 -28.10 1.02
N LEU A 6 34.25 -27.75 2.21
CA LEU A 6 32.98 -27.03 2.36
C LEU A 6 33.23 -25.51 2.26
N LEU A 7 32.68 -24.88 1.23
CA LEU A 7 32.68 -23.42 1.06
C LEU A 7 31.52 -22.84 1.89
N ILE A 8 31.84 -22.12 2.96
CA ILE A 8 30.86 -21.33 3.70
C ILE A 8 30.66 -20.02 2.92
N PHE A 9 29.52 -19.89 2.25
CA PHE A 9 29.08 -18.61 1.71
C PHE A 9 28.49 -17.78 2.87
N ALA A 10 29.26 -16.82 3.37
CA ALA A 10 28.71 -15.77 4.22
C ALA A 10 27.83 -14.86 3.35
N GLY A 11 26.51 -15.01 3.46
CA GLY A 11 25.56 -14.12 2.79
C GLY A 11 25.69 -12.71 3.37
N ALA A 12 26.23 -11.77 2.59
CA ALA A 12 26.18 -10.36 2.95
C ALA A 12 24.73 -9.89 2.92
N ALA A 13 24.16 -9.58 4.09
CA ALA A 13 22.87 -8.92 4.17
C ALA A 13 23.05 -7.46 3.70
N PHE A 14 22.59 -7.14 2.49
CA PHE A 14 22.50 -5.76 2.04
C PHE A 14 21.46 -5.02 2.88
N ALA A 15 21.85 -3.90 3.48
CA ALA A 15 20.91 -3.02 4.17
C ALA A 15 19.86 -2.52 3.17
N LYS A 16 18.58 -2.54 3.58
CA LYS A 16 17.51 -1.95 2.77
C LYS A 16 17.80 -0.46 2.57
N PRO A 17 17.53 0.10 1.37
CA PRO A 17 17.59 1.54 1.17
C PRO A 17 16.79 2.25 2.26
N GLY A 18 17.36 3.31 2.83
CA GLY A 18 16.62 4.18 3.75
C GLY A 18 15.52 4.96 3.04
N LEU A 19 14.87 5.87 3.76
CA LEU A 19 13.93 6.81 3.15
C LEU A 19 14.70 7.76 2.21
N THR A 20 14.41 7.69 0.92
CA THR A 20 14.95 8.59 -0.11
C THR A 20 13.87 9.52 -0.64
N THR A 21 14.24 10.51 -1.45
CA THR A 21 13.25 11.35 -2.16
C THR A 21 12.31 10.53 -3.03
N ASP A 22 12.77 9.43 -3.62
CA ASP A 22 11.94 8.55 -4.43
C ASP A 22 10.90 7.80 -3.60
N THR A 23 11.22 7.41 -2.36
CA THR A 23 10.25 6.72 -1.48
C THR A 23 9.01 7.55 -1.17
N ILE A 24 9.10 8.88 -1.24
CA ILE A 24 7.95 9.78 -1.01
C ILE A 24 6.85 9.57 -2.07
N TRP A 25 7.23 9.29 -3.33
CA TRP A 25 6.28 9.06 -4.41
C TRP A 25 5.56 7.72 -4.30
N GLU A 26 6.20 6.73 -3.67
CA GLU A 26 5.63 5.40 -3.44
C GLU A 26 4.69 5.35 -2.23
N MET A 27 4.73 6.37 -1.36
CA MET A 27 3.89 6.44 -0.18
C MET A 27 2.40 6.48 -0.54
N ARG A 28 1.61 5.70 0.21
CA ARG A 28 0.15 5.73 0.16
C ARG A 28 -0.37 6.35 1.46
N SER A 29 -1.40 7.18 1.34
CA SER A 29 -2.12 7.72 2.50
C SER A 29 -3.49 7.04 2.64
N VAL A 30 -3.85 6.63 3.84
CA VAL A 30 -5.18 6.09 4.15
C VAL A 30 -5.91 7.11 5.01
N THR A 31 -7.10 7.53 4.58
CA THR A 31 -7.90 8.55 5.27
C THR A 31 -9.38 8.20 5.28
N GLU A 32 -10.13 8.85 6.17
CA GLU A 32 -11.60 8.82 6.24
C GLU A 32 -12.23 7.41 6.24
N PRO A 33 -11.81 6.49 7.13
CA PRO A 33 -12.43 5.16 7.21
C PRO A 33 -13.89 5.25 7.64
N GLN A 34 -14.76 4.45 7.03
CA GLN A 34 -16.17 4.28 7.33
C GLN A 34 -16.48 2.79 7.44
N ILE A 35 -17.01 2.36 8.58
CA ILE A 35 -17.35 0.95 8.84
C ILE A 35 -18.81 0.72 8.45
N THR A 36 -19.09 -0.36 7.73
CA THR A 36 -20.47 -0.76 7.39
C THR A 36 -21.29 -1.06 8.64
N LYS A 37 -22.62 -0.88 8.57
CA LYS A 37 -23.53 -1.13 9.72
C LYS A 37 -23.43 -2.55 10.28
N ASP A 38 -23.16 -3.53 9.41
CA ASP A 38 -22.97 -4.93 9.79
C ASP A 38 -21.54 -5.25 10.28
N GLY A 39 -20.63 -4.27 10.26
CA GLY A 39 -19.24 -4.40 10.71
C GLY A 39 -18.35 -5.28 9.83
N LYS A 40 -18.83 -5.73 8.66
CA LYS A 40 -18.10 -6.68 7.82
C LYS A 40 -17.06 -6.03 6.90
N SER A 41 -17.22 -4.74 6.61
CA SER A 41 -16.35 -4.04 5.67
C SER A 41 -16.04 -2.63 6.13
N ILE A 42 -14.90 -2.13 5.65
CA ILE A 42 -14.42 -0.77 5.90
C ILE A 42 -14.21 -0.14 4.52
N ILE A 43 -14.90 0.97 4.25
CA ILE A 43 -14.64 1.82 3.09
C ILE A 43 -13.70 2.94 3.52
N TYR A 44 -12.69 3.26 2.71
CA TYR A 44 -11.70 4.28 3.03
C TYR A 44 -11.18 4.95 1.76
N VAL A 45 -10.48 6.07 1.94
CA VAL A 45 -9.82 6.81 0.86
C VAL A 45 -8.34 6.40 0.81
N LEU A 46 -7.87 5.88 -0.33
CA LEU A 46 -6.46 5.61 -0.59
C LEU A 46 -5.89 6.69 -1.51
N GLY A 47 -4.98 7.49 -0.98
CA GLY A 47 -4.26 8.55 -1.70
C GLY A 47 -2.90 8.09 -2.21
N TRP A 48 -2.47 8.67 -3.33
CA TRP A 48 -1.18 8.40 -3.98
C TRP A 48 -0.70 9.58 -4.82
N SER A 49 0.58 9.57 -5.20
CA SER A 49 1.19 10.63 -5.99
C SER A 49 1.68 10.11 -7.34
N ASP A 50 1.46 10.88 -8.41
CA ASP A 50 2.03 10.65 -9.72
C ASP A 50 3.24 11.58 -9.92
N LYS A 51 4.43 10.98 -9.98
CA LYS A 51 5.70 11.68 -10.14
C LYS A 51 5.83 12.37 -11.50
N MET A 52 5.20 11.85 -12.55
CA MET A 52 5.39 12.33 -13.92
C MET A 52 4.64 13.63 -14.18
N VAL A 53 3.47 13.79 -13.56
CA VAL A 53 2.61 14.98 -13.72
C VAL A 53 2.56 15.86 -12.48
N ASP A 54 3.30 15.50 -11.42
CA ASP A 54 3.35 16.22 -10.14
C ASP A 54 1.97 16.45 -9.53
N GLN A 55 1.15 15.39 -9.48
CA GLN A 55 -0.21 15.44 -8.96
C GLN A 55 -0.46 14.38 -7.89
N ARG A 56 -1.45 14.64 -7.03
CA ARG A 56 -1.96 13.68 -6.05
C ARG A 56 -3.37 13.26 -6.41
N TYR A 57 -3.63 11.96 -6.31
CA TYR A 57 -4.92 11.37 -6.59
C TYR A 57 -5.40 10.56 -5.40
N SER A 58 -6.70 10.28 -5.36
CA SER A 58 -7.31 9.42 -4.37
C SER A 58 -8.49 8.66 -4.94
N ASN A 59 -8.67 7.43 -4.46
CA ASN A 59 -9.78 6.57 -4.82
C ASN A 59 -10.42 5.98 -3.57
N LEU A 60 -11.66 5.54 -3.71
CA LEU A 60 -12.36 4.79 -2.67
C LEU A 60 -11.95 3.32 -2.75
N TRP A 61 -11.67 2.75 -1.60
CA TRP A 61 -11.29 1.35 -1.42
C TRP A 61 -12.19 0.72 -0.38
N MET A 62 -12.30 -0.60 -0.45
CA MET A 62 -13.00 -1.40 0.54
C MET A 62 -12.13 -2.58 0.95
N ILE A 63 -12.17 -2.90 2.24
CA ILE A 63 -11.51 -4.05 2.83
C ILE A 63 -12.47 -4.75 3.79
N SER A 64 -12.40 -6.08 3.88
CA SER A 64 -13.11 -6.85 4.90
C SER A 64 -12.54 -6.57 6.29
N SER A 65 -13.35 -6.65 7.34
CA SER A 65 -12.90 -6.37 8.72
C SER A 65 -11.87 -7.39 9.25
N ASP A 66 -11.75 -8.55 8.61
CA ASP A 66 -10.68 -9.53 8.86
C ASP A 66 -9.37 -9.24 8.07
N GLY A 67 -9.31 -8.11 7.36
CA GLY A 67 -8.16 -7.66 6.58
C GLY A 67 -8.06 -8.27 5.17
N LYS A 68 -9.03 -9.08 4.74
CA LYS A 68 -9.05 -9.66 3.40
C LYS A 68 -9.81 -8.79 2.40
N ASP A 69 -9.81 -9.24 1.14
CA ASP A 69 -10.59 -8.64 0.04
C ASP A 69 -10.37 -7.12 -0.14
N ASN A 70 -9.15 -6.66 0.09
CA ASN A 70 -8.77 -5.27 -0.12
C ASN A 70 -8.80 -4.94 -1.62
N ARG A 71 -9.77 -4.14 -2.05
CA ARG A 71 -10.01 -3.85 -3.46
C ARG A 71 -10.48 -2.41 -3.71
N PRO A 72 -10.21 -1.84 -4.89
CA PRO A 72 -10.76 -0.56 -5.27
C PRO A 72 -12.28 -0.62 -5.47
N LEU A 73 -12.97 0.47 -5.12
CA LEU A 73 -14.36 0.77 -5.51
C LEU A 73 -14.39 1.75 -6.68
N THR A 74 -13.43 2.66 -6.74
CA THR A 74 -13.20 3.57 -7.88
C THR A 74 -11.76 3.41 -8.38
N THR A 75 -11.51 3.78 -9.64
CA THR A 75 -10.17 3.67 -10.26
C THR A 75 -9.92 4.84 -11.19
N GLY A 76 -8.65 5.21 -11.40
CA GLY A 76 -8.24 6.30 -12.29
C GLY A 76 -7.73 7.53 -11.54
N ALA A 77 -7.39 8.57 -12.31
CA ALA A 77 -6.83 9.84 -11.84
C ALA A 77 -7.92 10.76 -11.25
N PHE A 78 -8.55 10.31 -10.17
CA PHE A 78 -9.60 11.03 -9.45
C PHE A 78 -9.12 11.57 -8.10
N HIS A 79 -9.96 12.40 -7.47
CA HIS A 79 -9.73 12.98 -6.15
C HIS A 79 -10.90 12.62 -5.23
N ASP A 80 -11.20 11.32 -5.14
CA ASP A 80 -12.34 10.84 -4.37
C ASP A 80 -12.12 11.08 -2.88
N SER A 81 -13.16 11.55 -2.19
CA SER A 81 -13.12 11.89 -0.78
C SER A 81 -14.51 11.81 -0.15
N SER A 82 -14.58 11.87 1.18
CA SER A 82 -15.81 11.91 1.96
C SER A 82 -16.80 10.78 1.68
N PRO A 83 -16.40 9.49 1.76
CA PRO A 83 -17.36 8.40 1.74
C PRO A 83 -18.37 8.59 2.89
N ARG A 84 -19.64 8.31 2.60
CA ARG A 84 -20.74 8.32 3.57
C ARG A 84 -21.59 7.08 3.38
N LEU A 85 -21.88 6.40 4.48
CA LEU A 85 -22.74 5.22 4.51
C LEU A 85 -24.13 5.61 5.02
N SER A 86 -25.17 5.08 4.39
CA SER A 86 -26.58 5.33 4.74
C SER A 86 -27.14 4.34 5.73
#